data_AF-A0A2N2NVW7-F1
#
_entry.id   AF-A0A2N2NVW7-F1
#
_cell.length_a   1.000
_cell.length_b   1.000
_cell.length_c   1.000
_cell.angle_alpha   90.00
_cell.angle_beta   90.00
_cell.angle_gamma   90.00
#
_symmetry.space_group_name_H-M   'P 1'
#
loop_
_entity.id
_entity.type
_entity.pdbx_description
1 polymer ?
#
loop_
_entity_poly.entity_id
_entity_poly.type
_entity_poly.pdbx_seq_one_letter_code
_entity_poly.pdbx_strand_id
1 'polypeptide(L)'
;MERILAISVLVGIVLYSFGSILILAGMDWKLTETFYELIYRVLLIVIGLELVRMLIVHDLSAVLELLAFVTARKVLKPDIEAIDIVLAIIAFVALLGARRYFLETQSYKQKDNTHHSSLVN
;
A
#
# COMPACT_ATOMS: atom_id res chain seq x y z
N MET A 1 -20.37 -0.68 3.02
CA MET A 1 -19.73 -0.54 1.69
C MET A 1 -18.26 -0.93 1.70
N GLU A 2 -17.47 -0.52 2.70
CA GLU A 2 -16.02 -0.81 2.80
C GLU A 2 -15.69 -2.32 2.74
N ARG A 3 -16.49 -3.17 3.40
CA ARG A 3 -16.30 -4.63 3.38
C ARG A 3 -16.46 -5.24 1.97
N ILE A 4 -17.30 -4.66 1.12
CA ILE A 4 -17.53 -5.17 -0.25
C ILE A 4 -16.30 -4.88 -1.12
N LEU A 5 -15.72 -3.68 -0.98
CA LEU A 5 -14.48 -3.33 -1.66
C LEU A 5 -13.31 -4.22 -1.18
N ALA A 6 -13.19 -4.46 0.13
CA ALA A 6 -12.14 -5.33 0.67
C ALA A 6 -12.24 -6.75 0.09
N ILE A 7 -13.45 -7.30 0.05
CA ILE A 7 -13.71 -8.63 -0.52
C ILE A 7 -13.42 -8.64 -2.03
N SER A 8 -13.83 -7.61 -2.77
CA SER A 8 -13.56 -7.50 -4.21
C SER A 8 -12.05 -7.49 -4.50
N VAL A 9 -11.28 -6.71 -3.74
CA VAL A 9 -9.82 -6.63 -3.90
C VAL A 9 -9.17 -7.96 -3.51
N LEU A 10 -9.63 -8.59 -2.42
CA LEU A 10 -9.15 -9.89 -1.97
C LEU A 10 -9.39 -10.99 -3.03
N VAL A 11 -10.56 -11.02 -3.65
CA VAL A 11 -10.85 -11.96 -4.76
C VAL A 11 -9.91 -11.70 -5.94
N GLY A 12 -9.68 -10.42 -6.29
CA GLY A 12 -8.74 -10.05 -7.35
C GLY A 12 -7.32 -10.56 -7.09
N ILE A 13 -6.85 -10.45 -5.84
CA ILE A 13 -5.52 -10.94 -5.43
C ILE A 13 -5.45 -12.46 -5.52
N VAL A 14 -6.48 -13.19 -5.08
CA VAL A 14 -6.52 -14.65 -5.16
C VAL A 14 -6.46 -15.12 -6.61
N LEU A 15 -7.28 -14.53 -7.50
CA LEU A 15 -7.27 -14.86 -8.93
C LEU A 15 -5.92 -14.55 -9.59
N TYR A 16 -5.35 -13.38 -9.28
CA TYR A 16 -4.02 -12.98 -9.77
C TYR A 16 -2.92 -13.93 -9.28
N SER A 17 -2.98 -14.35 -8.02
CA SER A 17 -2.00 -15.26 -7.43
C SER A 17 -2.05 -16.63 -8.11
N PHE A 18 -3.26 -17.15 -8.34
CA PHE A 18 -3.45 -18.42 -9.03
C PHE A 18 -2.92 -18.37 -10.46
N GLY A 19 -3.27 -17.32 -11.21
CA GLY A 19 -2.73 -17.10 -12.56
C GLY A 19 -1.22 -16.92 -12.56
N SER A 20 -0.66 -16.25 -11.55
CA SER A 20 0.78 -16.07 -11.41
C SER A 20 1.53 -17.37 -11.19
N ILE A 21 1.00 -18.29 -10.38
CA ILE A 21 1.60 -19.61 -10.16
C ILE A 21 1.63 -20.41 -11.46
N LEU A 22 0.55 -20.40 -12.24
CA LEU A 22 0.50 -21.09 -13.53
C LEU A 22 1.52 -20.54 -14.53
N ILE A 23 1.69 -19.22 -14.59
CA ILE A 23 2.68 -18.57 -15.47
C ILE A 23 4.11 -18.90 -15.03
N LEU A 24 4.40 -18.87 -13.73
CA LEU A 24 5.72 -19.21 -13.18
C LEU A 24 6.06 -20.69 -13.38
N ALA A 25 5.07 -21.58 -13.25
CA ALA A 25 5.26 -23.02 -13.45
C ALA A 25 5.65 -23.35 -14.90
N GLY A 26 5.21 -22.55 -15.87
CA GLY A 26 5.57 -22.70 -17.29
C GLY A 26 6.89 -22.05 -17.70
N MET A 27 7.60 -21.38 -16.79
CA MET A 27 8.82 -20.62 -17.10
C MET A 27 10.09 -21.40 -16.78
N ASP A 28 11.19 -21.11 -17.50
CA ASP A 28 12.49 -21.75 -17.27
C ASP A 28 13.25 -21.11 -16.10
N TRP A 29 13.29 -21.82 -14.97
CA TRP A 29 13.94 -21.39 -13.72
C TRP A 29 15.46 -21.22 -13.80
N LYS A 30 16.08 -21.55 -14.94
CA LYS A 30 17.50 -21.28 -15.17
C LYS A 30 17.75 -19.85 -15.63
N LEU A 31 16.73 -19.13 -16.07
CA LEU A 31 16.86 -17.76 -16.55
C LEU A 31 16.69 -16.76 -15.40
N THR A 32 17.56 -15.75 -15.36
CA THR A 32 17.47 -14.64 -14.39
C THR A 32 16.16 -13.88 -14.52
N GLU A 33 15.60 -13.81 -15.73
CA GLU A 33 14.31 -13.19 -16.02
C GLU A 33 13.16 -13.80 -15.20
N THR A 34 13.19 -15.12 -14.99
CA THR A 34 12.18 -15.81 -14.17
C THR A 34 12.25 -15.40 -12.70
N PHE A 35 13.46 -15.11 -12.21
CA PHE A 35 13.64 -14.60 -10.85
C PHE A 35 13.13 -13.16 -10.72
N TYR A 36 13.41 -12.29 -11.69
CA TYR A 36 12.86 -10.93 -11.70
C TYR A 36 11.32 -10.94 -11.79
N GLU A 37 10.76 -11.80 -12.64
CA GLU A 37 9.32 -11.95 -12.79
C GLU A 37 8.66 -12.52 -11.51
N LEU A 38 9.32 -13.47 -10.85
CA LEU A 38 8.90 -14.00 -9.55
C LEU A 38 8.85 -12.89 -8.50
N ILE A 39 9.94 -12.12 -8.35
CA ILE A 39 9.99 -11.00 -7.40
C ILE A 39 8.89 -10.01 -7.74
N TYR A 40 8.75 -9.61 -9.00
CA TYR A 40 7.73 -8.66 -9.44
C TYR A 40 6.31 -9.12 -9.09
N ARG A 41 5.99 -10.40 -9.31
CA ARG A 41 4.67 -10.98 -9.00
C ARG A 41 4.42 -11.08 -7.50
N VAL A 42 5.39 -11.54 -6.72
CA VAL A 42 5.31 -11.55 -5.25
C VAL A 42 5.13 -10.14 -4.73
N LEU A 43 5.85 -9.17 -5.32
CA LEU A 43 5.74 -7.78 -4.92
C LEU A 43 4.31 -7.25 -5.16
N LEU A 44 3.69 -7.63 -6.27
CA LEU A 44 2.30 -7.25 -6.56
C LEU A 44 1.28 -7.87 -5.59
N ILE A 45 1.48 -9.12 -5.18
CA ILE A 45 0.57 -9.82 -4.27
C ILE A 45 0.59 -9.18 -2.87
N VAL A 46 1.78 -8.89 -2.34
CA VAL A 46 1.91 -8.28 -1.00
C VAL A 46 1.35 -6.85 -0.99
N ILE A 47 1.54 -6.06 -2.06
CA ILE A 47 0.89 -4.75 -2.23
C ILE A 47 -0.63 -4.88 -2.14
N GLY A 48 -1.21 -5.87 -2.83
CA GLY A 48 -2.64 -6.12 -2.77
C GLY A 48 -3.11 -6.51 -1.36
N LEU A 49 -2.39 -7.41 -0.68
CA LEU A 49 -2.75 -7.85 0.68
C LEU A 49 -2.70 -6.69 1.67
N GLU A 50 -1.71 -5.82 1.57
CA GLU A 50 -1.58 -4.66 2.45
C GLU A 50 -2.66 -3.61 2.17
N LEU A 51 -3.09 -3.44 0.91
CA LEU A 51 -4.26 -2.64 0.56
C LEU A 51 -5.55 -3.19 1.18
N VAL A 52 -5.74 -4.51 1.19
CA VAL A 52 -6.90 -5.14 1.87
C VAL A 52 -6.82 -4.91 3.38
N ARG A 53 -5.64 -5.07 3.99
CA ARG A 53 -5.43 -4.80 5.42
C ARG A 53 -5.74 -3.35 5.75
N MET A 54 -5.28 -2.40 4.95
CA MET A 54 -5.56 -0.97 5.12
C MET A 54 -7.05 -0.67 5.04
N LEU A 55 -7.78 -1.32 4.12
CA LEU A 55 -9.22 -1.14 3.97
C LEU A 55 -10.02 -1.68 5.17
N ILE A 56 -9.49 -2.68 5.86
CA ILE A 56 -10.14 -3.33 7.01
C ILE A 56 -9.74 -2.64 8.33
N VAL A 57 -8.44 -2.39 8.51
CA VAL A 57 -7.83 -1.98 9.79
C VAL A 57 -7.73 -0.46 9.93
N HIS A 58 -7.89 0.30 8.83
CA HIS A 58 -7.78 1.78 8.83
C HIS A 58 -6.49 2.31 9.50
N ASP A 59 -5.43 1.50 9.50
CA ASP A 59 -4.13 1.85 10.06
C ASP A 59 -3.19 2.30 8.92
N LEU A 60 -2.43 3.39 9.12
CA LEU A 60 -1.39 3.79 8.15
C LEU A 60 0.03 3.36 8.49
N SER A 61 0.24 2.63 9.59
CA SER A 61 1.44 1.79 9.62
C SER A 61 1.49 0.86 8.39
N ALA A 62 0.35 0.33 7.96
CA ALA A 62 0.19 -0.49 6.75
C ALA A 62 0.48 0.26 5.43
N VAL A 63 0.10 1.54 5.32
CA VAL A 63 0.36 2.34 4.11
C VAL A 63 1.87 2.61 3.94
N LEU A 64 2.60 2.81 5.04
CA LEU A 64 4.05 3.00 5.02
C LEU A 64 4.78 1.77 4.49
N GLU A 65 4.40 0.59 4.99
CA GLU A 65 4.92 -0.71 4.54
C GLU A 65 4.61 -0.95 3.06
N LEU A 66 3.36 -0.68 2.64
CA LEU A 66 2.93 -0.74 1.24
C LEU A 66 3.79 0.15 0.33
N LEU A 67 4.04 1.41 0.73
CA LEU A 67 4.74 2.38 -0.11
C LEU A 67 6.24 2.08 -0.26
N ALA A 68 6.89 1.54 0.78
CA ALA A 68 8.26 1.03 0.68
C ALA A 68 8.34 -0.08 -0.38
N PHE A 69 7.33 -0.93 -0.43
CA PHE A 69 7.27 -2.08 -1.31
C PHE A 69 6.92 -1.71 -2.78
N VAL A 70 6.01 -0.74 -2.97
CA VAL A 70 5.74 -0.13 -4.29
C VAL A 70 6.99 0.55 -4.85
N THR A 71 7.76 1.23 -3.99
CA THR A 71 9.01 1.89 -4.38
C THR A 71 10.07 0.86 -4.76
N ALA A 72 10.23 -0.22 -3.98
CA ALA A 72 11.12 -1.33 -4.29
C ALA A 72 10.82 -1.96 -5.67
N ARG A 73 9.53 -2.12 -6.01
CA ARG A 73 9.11 -2.61 -7.34
C ARG A 73 9.53 -1.68 -8.47
N LYS A 74 9.50 -0.36 -8.27
CA LYS A 74 9.95 0.60 -9.30
C LYS A 74 11.46 0.53 -9.51
N VAL A 75 12.25 0.44 -8.43
CA VAL A 75 13.71 0.32 -8.51
C VAL A 75 14.18 -0.93 -9.26
N LEU A 76 13.36 -1.97 -9.34
CA LEU A 76 13.69 -3.21 -10.07
C LEU A 76 13.77 -3.03 -11.60
N LYS A 77 13.28 -1.91 -12.14
CA LYS A 77 13.35 -1.63 -13.58
C LYS A 77 14.67 -0.90 -13.90
N PRO A 78 15.47 -1.36 -14.88
CA PRO A 78 16.77 -0.75 -15.18
C PRO A 78 16.68 0.66 -15.84
N ASP A 79 15.51 1.08 -16.32
CA ASP A 79 15.24 2.40 -16.93
C ASP A 79 14.78 3.46 -15.92
N ILE A 80 15.16 3.36 -14.65
CA ILE A 80 14.77 4.35 -13.65
C ILE A 80 15.81 5.46 -13.66
N GLU A 81 15.47 6.60 -14.25
CA GLU A 81 16.27 7.81 -14.08
C GLU A 81 16.24 8.23 -12.61
N ALA A 82 17.38 8.70 -12.09
CA ALA A 82 17.49 9.12 -10.68
C ALA A 82 16.41 10.15 -10.26
N ILE A 83 15.88 10.91 -11.23
CA ILE A 83 14.79 11.86 -11.06
C ILE A 83 13.47 11.19 -10.60
N ASP A 84 13.17 9.99 -11.11
CA ASP A 84 11.93 9.26 -10.79
C ASP A 84 11.95 8.76 -9.35
N ILE A 85 13.14 8.38 -8.86
CA ILE A 85 13.34 7.96 -7.46
C ILE A 85 13.15 9.16 -6.53
N VAL A 86 13.75 10.31 -6.86
CA VAL A 86 13.63 11.53 -6.05
C VAL A 86 12.19 12.04 -6.02
N LEU A 87 11.49 12.03 -7.15
CA LEU A 87 10.07 12.39 -7.21
C LEU A 87 9.18 11.42 -6.43
N ALA A 88 9.45 10.12 -6.47
CA ALA A 88 8.75 9.13 -5.67
C ALA A 88 8.94 9.38 -4.16
N ILE A 89 10.16 9.71 -3.73
CA ILE A 89 10.46 10.05 -2.34
C ILE A 89 9.74 11.34 -1.93
N ILE A 90 9.75 12.39 -2.75
CA ILE A 90 9.05 13.65 -2.46
C ILE A 90 7.54 13.42 -2.34
N ALA A 91 6.95 12.66 -3.26
CA ALA A 91 5.54 12.30 -3.21
C ALA A 91 5.19 11.49 -1.95
N PHE A 92 6.08 10.56 -1.55
CA PHE A 92 5.94 9.76 -0.34
C PHE A 92 5.98 10.63 0.93
N VAL A 93 6.93 11.56 1.02
CA VAL A 93 7.05 12.51 2.12
C VAL A 93 5.85 13.46 2.19
N ALA A 94 5.38 13.95 1.05
CA ALA A 94 4.19 14.82 0.98
C ALA A 94 2.93 14.09 1.43
N LEU A 95 2.74 12.83 1.01
CA LEU A 95 1.60 12.00 1.43
C LEU A 95 1.63 11.69 2.93
N LEU A 96 2.82 11.46 3.48
CA LEU A 96 3.02 11.30 4.93
C LEU A 96 2.71 12.58 5.72
N GLY A 97 3.19 13.73 5.23
CA GLY A 97 2.90 15.04 5.81
C GLY A 97 1.41 15.36 5.78
N ALA A 98 0.76 15.11 4.64
CA ALA A 98 -0.69 15.30 4.47
C ALA A 98 -1.48 14.45 5.45
N ARG A 99 -1.14 13.16 5.62
CA ARG A 99 -1.81 12.36 6.65
C ARG A 99 -1.56 12.89 8.05
N ARG A 100 -0.31 13.19 8.41
CA ARG A 100 0.00 13.67 9.77
C ARG A 100 -0.89 14.85 10.12
N TYR A 101 -1.03 15.79 9.19
CA TYR A 101 -1.90 16.94 9.34
C TYR A 101 -3.40 16.57 9.46
N PHE A 102 -3.87 15.62 8.65
CA PHE A 102 -5.27 15.16 8.66
C PHE A 102 -5.65 14.34 9.90
N LEU A 103 -4.71 13.62 10.50
CA LEU A 103 -4.92 12.90 11.76
C LEU A 103 -4.88 13.83 12.98
N GLU A 104 -4.00 14.82 12.98
CA GLU A 104 -3.92 15.81 14.07
C GLU A 104 -5.19 16.67 14.14
N THR A 105 -5.87 16.92 13.01
CA THR A 105 -7.14 17.66 12.98
C THR A 105 -8.33 16.92 13.60
N GLN A 106 -8.34 15.58 13.57
CA GLN A 106 -9.40 14.77 14.21
C GLN A 106 -9.28 14.77 15.74
N SER A 107 -8.05 14.79 16.28
CA SER A 107 -7.83 14.89 17.73
C SER A 107 -8.18 16.25 18.32
N TYR A 108 -8.12 17.33 17.52
CA TYR A 108 -8.52 18.66 17.98
C TYR A 108 -10.05 18.80 18.10
N LYS A 109 -10.82 18.16 17.21
CA LYS A 109 -12.29 18.29 17.16
C LYS A 109 -13.04 17.53 18.27
N GLN A 110 -12.40 16.55 18.91
CA GLN A 110 -12.99 15.75 20.00
C GLN A 110 -12.84 16.41 21.38
N LYS A 111 -11.89 17.35 21.55
CA LYS A 111 -11.56 17.95 22.86
C LYS A 111 -12.37 19.20 23.21
N ASP A 112 -12.97 19.85 22.21
CA ASP A 112 -13.81 21.06 22.34
C ASP A 112 -15.23 20.72 22.85
N ASN A 113 -15.85 19.67 22.31
CA ASN A 113 -17.23 19.29 22.64
C ASN A 113 -17.41 18.83 24.10
N THR A 114 -16.37 18.31 24.74
CA THR A 114 -16.44 17.79 26.12
C THR A 114 -16.33 18.90 27.16
N HIS A 115 -15.67 20.02 26.85
CA HIS A 115 -15.57 21.16 27.75
C HIS A 115 -16.84 22.02 27.76
N HIS A 116 -17.59 22.07 26.65
CA HIS A 116 -18.86 22.79 26.62
C HIS A 116 -19.96 22.06 27.43
N SER A 117 -19.94 20.72 27.44
CA SER A 117 -20.91 19.91 28.21
C SER A 117 -20.73 20.02 29.73
N SER A 118 -19.52 20.29 30.24
CA SER A 118 -19.26 20.37 31.69
C SER A 118 -19.54 21.74 32.31
N LEU A 119 -19.81 22.76 31.49
CA LEU A 119 -20.15 24.11 31.94
C LEU A 119 -21.67 24.39 31.90
N VAL A 120 -22.46 23.45 31.36
CA VAL A 120 -23.91 23.57 31.19
C VAL A 120 -24.68 22.68 32.16
N ASN A 121 -24.00 21.94 33.06
CA ASN A 121 -24.64 21.07 34.05
C ASN A 121 -24.18 21.36 35.48
#